data_AF-A0A946SL05-F1
#
_entry.id   AF-A0A946SL05-F1
#
_cell.length_a   1.000
_cell.length_b   1.000
_cell.length_c   1.000
_cell.angle_alpha   90.00
_cell.angle_beta   90.00
_cell.angle_gamma   90.00
#
_symmetry.space_group_name_H-M   'P 1'
#
loop_
_entity.id
_entity.type
_entity.pdbx_description
1 polymer ?
#
loop_
_entity_poly.entity_id
_entity_poly.type
_entity_poly.pdbx_seq_one_letter_code
_entity_poly.pdbx_strand_id
1 'polypeptide(L)'
;MNDRGLAPFDQLVLSQIEVIRRIGLSILWRRWELDDLVQEVVARVYEYRDHVRDEERVKAWIASVARNTARMWNRKQRPVLTDQVFEIPVPSETVTGRLEAQEHWMSLVTALSQLSETDEELLRAYHLGERSHTELQDEYNVSYGALRTRLTRARGRLRWLLAQPLDAASTCERGHDARAAPPMEEVMSSAIVQTECPDLDLVHRGKVRDIHGLDDRLFLVATDRISAFDVVLPSGITNKGKVLTALSTFWFDYTKELVPNHLLSTDVAEFPAVAQQYADTLSGRTMYVLRTDRVDIECVVRGYMSGSAWKEYREHGTVCGARMPSGLVESDRLSEPIFTPATKADTGHDENISIAQMQDIVGAELTERLRKASISIYEAASAYAAERGIIIADTKFEFGERDGEIILIDEVLTSDSSRFWPADEYEPGRPQRSFDKQYVRDYLETLDWGKTYPGPELPADVVAGTSARYQEAYEQLVGEPFLAD
;
A
#
# COMPACT_ATOMS: atom_id res chain seq x y z
N MET A 1 -51.36 -28.42 -18.23
CA MET A 1 -50.74 -28.01 -16.97
C MET A 1 -50.62 -29.25 -16.10
N ASN A 2 -49.44 -29.86 -16.07
CA ASN A 2 -49.07 -30.83 -15.05
C ASN A 2 -47.59 -30.59 -14.77
N ASP A 3 -47.37 -30.04 -13.58
CA ASP A 3 -46.13 -29.61 -12.99
C ASP A 3 -45.23 -30.85 -12.82
N ARG A 4 -44.24 -31.03 -13.70
CA ARG A 4 -43.16 -31.98 -13.50
C ARG A 4 -42.19 -31.31 -12.53
N GLY A 5 -42.31 -31.66 -11.25
CA GLY A 5 -41.46 -31.12 -10.19
C GLY A 5 -39.98 -31.19 -10.55
N LEU A 6 -39.35 -30.02 -10.61
CA LEU A 6 -37.91 -29.83 -10.67
C LEU A 6 -37.26 -30.57 -9.49
N ALA A 7 -36.14 -31.28 -9.70
CA ALA A 7 -35.44 -31.97 -8.62
C ALA A 7 -35.02 -30.96 -7.52
N PRO A 8 -34.81 -31.38 -6.25
CA PRO A 8 -34.45 -30.47 -5.17
C PRO A 8 -33.24 -29.57 -5.49
N PHE A 9 -32.27 -30.11 -6.23
CA PHE A 9 -31.11 -29.37 -6.71
C PHE A 9 -31.49 -28.32 -7.77
N ASP A 10 -32.39 -28.63 -8.70
CA ASP A 10 -32.81 -27.71 -9.76
C ASP A 10 -33.52 -26.48 -9.17
N GLN A 11 -34.40 -26.67 -8.18
CA GLN A 11 -35.04 -25.57 -7.46
C GLN A 11 -34.01 -24.69 -6.72
N LEU A 12 -32.98 -25.33 -6.16
CA LEU A 12 -31.91 -24.62 -5.47
C LEU A 12 -31.09 -23.78 -6.43
N VAL A 13 -30.69 -24.30 -7.59
CA VAL A 13 -29.95 -23.54 -8.61
C VAL A 13 -30.77 -22.36 -9.13
N LEU A 14 -32.07 -22.58 -9.43
CA LEU A 14 -32.97 -21.51 -9.87
C LEU A 14 -33.09 -20.39 -8.82
N SER A 15 -33.15 -20.74 -7.53
CA SER A 15 -33.20 -19.75 -6.44
C SER A 15 -31.93 -18.89 -6.34
N GLN A 16 -30.82 -19.34 -6.91
CA GLN A 16 -29.53 -18.63 -6.87
C GLN A 16 -29.25 -17.80 -8.14
N ILE A 17 -30.13 -17.79 -9.15
CA ILE A 17 -29.90 -17.04 -10.40
C ILE A 17 -29.67 -15.54 -10.13
N GLU A 18 -30.47 -14.92 -9.26
CA GLU A 18 -30.30 -13.49 -8.92
C GLU A 18 -29.00 -13.23 -8.16
N VAL A 19 -28.54 -14.19 -7.35
CA VAL A 19 -27.26 -14.10 -6.64
C VAL A 19 -26.10 -14.21 -7.64
N ILE A 20 -26.18 -15.14 -8.59
CA ILE A 20 -25.19 -15.30 -9.67
C ILE A 20 -25.13 -14.02 -10.51
N ARG A 21 -26.29 -13.44 -10.87
CA ARG A 21 -26.38 -12.16 -11.59
C ARG A 21 -25.72 -11.02 -10.82
N ARG A 22 -25.99 -10.90 -9.51
CA ARG A 22 -25.39 -9.86 -8.66
C ARG A 22 -23.87 -10.00 -8.57
N ILE A 23 -23.38 -11.23 -8.42
CA ILE A 23 -21.94 -11.54 -8.42
C ILE A 23 -21.30 -11.24 -9.79
N GLY A 24 -21.99 -11.58 -10.88
CA GLY A 24 -21.55 -11.26 -12.22
C GLY A 24 -21.42 -9.76 -12.45
N LEU A 25 -22.43 -8.98 -12.04
CA LEU A 25 -22.42 -7.51 -12.14
C LEU A 25 -21.33 -6.84 -11.31
N SER A 26 -20.95 -7.42 -10.17
CA SER A 26 -19.87 -6.88 -9.33
C SER A 26 -18.46 -7.21 -9.85
N ILE A 27 -18.32 -8.12 -10.82
CA ILE A 27 -17.02 -8.63 -11.26
C ILE A 27 -16.77 -8.38 -12.75
N LEU A 28 -17.75 -8.57 -13.63
CA LEU A 28 -17.56 -8.43 -15.08
C LEU A 28 -17.26 -6.99 -15.49
N TRP A 29 -16.26 -6.82 -16.35
CA TRP A 29 -15.99 -5.53 -17.01
C TRP A 29 -17.08 -5.18 -18.02
N ARG A 30 -17.56 -6.17 -18.79
CA ARG A 30 -18.58 -5.99 -19.84
C ARG A 30 -19.95 -6.45 -19.36
N ARG A 31 -20.80 -5.50 -18.96
CA ARG A 31 -22.11 -5.81 -18.35
C ARG A 31 -23.09 -6.50 -19.31
N TRP A 32 -22.93 -6.36 -20.62
CA TRP A 32 -23.78 -7.04 -21.61
C TRP A 32 -23.51 -8.55 -21.73
N GLU A 33 -22.39 -9.04 -21.19
CA GLU A 33 -22.05 -10.48 -21.15
C GLU A 33 -22.64 -11.21 -19.93
N LEU A 34 -23.40 -10.49 -19.09
CA LEU A 34 -23.94 -11.03 -17.84
C LEU A 34 -24.80 -12.27 -18.06
N ASP A 35 -25.65 -12.25 -19.09
CA ASP A 35 -26.57 -13.36 -19.36
C ASP A 35 -25.81 -14.62 -19.80
N ASP A 36 -24.75 -14.47 -20.59
CA ASP A 36 -23.91 -15.58 -21.04
C ASP A 36 -23.08 -16.14 -19.87
N LEU A 37 -22.57 -15.28 -18.99
CA LEU A 37 -21.90 -15.71 -17.76
C LEU A 37 -22.84 -16.52 -16.87
N VAL A 38 -24.07 -16.05 -16.66
CA VAL A 38 -25.07 -16.76 -15.84
C VAL A 38 -25.32 -18.15 -16.43
N GLN A 39 -25.45 -18.27 -17.76
CA GLN A 39 -25.60 -19.56 -18.43
C GLN A 39 -24.39 -20.48 -18.21
N GLU A 40 -23.16 -19.98 -18.35
CA GLU A 40 -21.97 -20.80 -18.13
C GLU A 40 -21.81 -21.23 -16.67
N VAL A 41 -22.12 -20.35 -15.72
CA VAL A 41 -22.10 -20.69 -14.29
C VAL A 41 -23.12 -21.80 -13.99
N VAL A 42 -24.34 -21.68 -14.53
CA VAL A 42 -25.36 -22.73 -14.38
C VAL A 42 -24.88 -24.04 -15.00
N ALA A 43 -24.32 -24.02 -16.21
CA ALA A 43 -23.79 -25.21 -16.88
C ALA A 43 -22.71 -25.91 -16.03
N ARG A 44 -21.76 -25.15 -15.46
CA ARG A 44 -20.71 -25.68 -14.58
C ARG A 44 -21.27 -26.23 -13.28
N VAL A 45 -22.26 -25.56 -12.69
CA VAL A 45 -22.93 -26.06 -11.48
C VAL A 45 -23.56 -27.44 -11.73
N TYR A 46 -24.15 -27.67 -12.91
CA TYR A 46 -24.66 -28.99 -13.29
C TYR A 46 -23.55 -30.00 -13.64
N GLU A 47 -22.46 -29.56 -14.27
CA GLU A 47 -21.30 -30.40 -14.60
C GLU A 47 -20.63 -30.95 -13.35
N TYR A 48 -20.45 -30.12 -12.32
CA TYR A 48 -19.76 -30.47 -11.09
C TYR A 48 -20.72 -30.85 -9.94
N ARG A 49 -22.01 -31.09 -10.23
CA ARG A 49 -23.03 -31.35 -9.20
C ARG A 49 -22.67 -32.51 -8.25
N ASP A 50 -22.01 -33.54 -8.77
CA ASP A 50 -21.66 -34.74 -8.01
C ASP A 50 -20.47 -34.51 -7.05
N HIS A 51 -19.82 -33.34 -7.11
CA HIS A 51 -18.73 -32.96 -6.21
C HIS A 51 -19.23 -32.38 -4.88
N VAL A 52 -20.50 -32.01 -4.78
CA VAL A 52 -21.07 -31.43 -3.57
C VAL A 52 -21.66 -32.55 -2.70
N ARG A 53 -21.02 -32.80 -1.56
CA ARG A 53 -21.43 -33.85 -0.60
C ARG A 53 -22.35 -33.36 0.52
N ASP A 54 -22.50 -32.04 0.65
CA ASP A 54 -23.23 -31.37 1.73
C ASP A 54 -24.22 -30.36 1.14
N GLU A 55 -25.53 -30.65 1.30
CA GLU A 55 -26.62 -29.85 0.74
C GLU A 55 -26.67 -28.43 1.34
N GLU A 56 -26.21 -28.23 2.58
CA GLU A 56 -26.23 -26.91 3.23
C GLU A 56 -25.19 -25.95 2.62
N ARG A 57 -24.13 -26.50 2.01
CA ARG A 57 -23.03 -25.71 1.42
C ARG A 57 -23.20 -25.43 -0.07
N VAL A 58 -24.23 -25.99 -0.71
CA VAL A 58 -24.46 -25.85 -2.17
C VAL A 58 -24.60 -24.38 -2.57
N LYS A 59 -25.28 -23.54 -1.78
CA LYS A 59 -25.44 -22.09 -2.08
C LYS A 59 -24.10 -21.36 -2.09
N ALA A 60 -23.28 -21.58 -1.06
CA ALA A 60 -21.95 -20.98 -0.95
C ALA A 60 -21.01 -21.48 -2.05
N TRP A 61 -21.14 -22.75 -2.42
CA TRP A 61 -20.40 -23.34 -3.53
C TRP A 61 -20.81 -22.74 -4.88
N ILE A 62 -22.11 -22.61 -5.19
CA ILE A 62 -22.61 -21.96 -6.41
C ILE A 62 -22.07 -20.52 -6.51
N ALA A 63 -22.09 -19.76 -5.41
CA ALA A 63 -21.53 -18.41 -5.37
C ALA A 63 -20.01 -18.40 -5.65
N SER A 64 -19.28 -19.44 -5.22
CA SER A 64 -17.86 -19.62 -5.52
C SER A 64 -17.62 -19.92 -7.01
N VAL A 65 -18.43 -20.81 -7.60
CA VAL A 65 -18.38 -21.10 -9.05
C VAL A 65 -18.68 -19.85 -9.87
N ALA A 66 -19.65 -19.03 -9.45
CA ALA A 66 -19.97 -17.75 -10.06
C ALA A 66 -18.78 -16.78 -10.03
N ARG A 67 -18.19 -16.55 -8.85
CA ARG A 67 -17.02 -15.66 -8.67
C ARG A 67 -15.82 -16.11 -9.51
N ASN A 68 -15.52 -17.40 -9.52
CA ASN A 68 -14.37 -17.93 -10.23
C ASN A 68 -14.56 -17.89 -11.75
N THR A 69 -15.78 -18.17 -12.24
CA THR A 69 -16.09 -18.11 -13.67
C THR A 69 -16.05 -16.67 -14.19
N ALA A 70 -16.61 -15.71 -13.45
CA ALA A 70 -16.55 -14.29 -13.80
C ALA A 70 -15.10 -13.76 -13.85
N ARG A 71 -14.27 -14.11 -12.86
CA ARG A 71 -12.84 -13.75 -12.85
C ARG A 71 -12.06 -14.38 -14.01
N MET A 72 -12.39 -15.62 -14.37
CA MET A 72 -11.76 -16.29 -15.52
C MET A 72 -12.16 -15.64 -16.85
N TRP A 73 -13.42 -15.19 -17.00
CA TRP A 73 -13.87 -14.44 -18.19
C TRP A 73 -13.09 -13.13 -18.36
N ASN A 74 -12.94 -12.35 -17.30
CA ASN A 74 -12.10 -11.14 -17.33
C ASN A 74 -10.64 -11.43 -17.70
N ARG A 75 -10.09 -12.59 -17.29
CA ARG A 75 -8.71 -13.00 -17.64
C ARG A 75 -8.58 -13.42 -19.10
N LYS A 76 -9.53 -14.22 -19.63
CA LYS A 76 -9.54 -14.67 -21.03
C LYS A 76 -9.76 -13.52 -22.01
N GLN A 77 -10.40 -12.44 -21.57
CA GLN A 77 -10.73 -11.27 -22.40
C GLN A 77 -9.79 -10.08 -22.19
N ARG A 78 -8.62 -10.26 -21.54
CA ARG A 78 -7.54 -9.28 -21.70
C ARG A 78 -7.22 -9.16 -23.19
N PRO A 79 -7.15 -7.94 -23.76
CA PRO A 79 -6.87 -7.77 -25.17
C PRO A 79 -5.60 -8.53 -25.53
N VAL A 80 -5.75 -9.55 -26.37
CA VAL A 80 -4.63 -10.04 -27.17
C VAL A 80 -4.52 -9.02 -28.28
N LEU A 81 -3.37 -8.35 -28.40
CA LEU A 81 -3.04 -7.55 -29.58
C LEU A 81 -3.19 -8.47 -30.80
N THR A 82 -4.26 -8.28 -31.57
CA THR A 82 -4.44 -8.92 -32.86
C THR A 82 -3.94 -7.98 -33.94
N ASP A 83 -3.29 -8.52 -34.98
CA ASP A 83 -2.64 -7.82 -36.10
C ASP A 83 -3.56 -6.95 -36.99
N GLN A 84 -4.80 -6.67 -36.57
CA GLN A 84 -5.71 -5.78 -37.27
C GLN A 84 -5.66 -4.39 -36.66
N VAL A 85 -4.70 -3.61 -37.14
CA VAL A 85 -4.58 -2.18 -36.88
C VAL A 85 -5.72 -1.47 -37.63
N PHE A 86 -6.68 -0.91 -36.91
CA PHE A 86 -7.57 0.09 -37.49
C PHE A 86 -6.74 1.35 -37.75
N GLU A 87 -6.77 1.89 -38.98
CA GLU A 87 -6.19 3.20 -39.27
C GLU A 87 -6.96 4.27 -38.49
N ILE A 88 -6.45 4.59 -37.31
CA ILE A 88 -6.85 5.77 -36.55
C ILE A 88 -6.26 6.97 -37.30
N PRO A 89 -7.05 8.00 -37.66
CA PRO A 89 -6.51 9.20 -38.27
C PRO A 89 -5.45 9.80 -37.35
N VAL A 90 -4.21 9.88 -37.82
CA VAL A 90 -3.13 10.54 -37.08
C VAL A 90 -3.57 11.99 -36.86
N PRO A 91 -3.75 12.44 -35.60
CA PRO A 91 -4.08 13.83 -35.34
C PRO A 91 -3.03 14.71 -36.01
N SER A 92 -3.45 15.78 -36.70
CA SER A 92 -2.51 16.67 -37.39
C SER A 92 -1.43 17.12 -36.40
N GLU A 93 -0.20 16.67 -36.64
CA GLU A 93 0.93 16.90 -35.75
C GLU A 93 1.08 18.40 -35.49
N THR A 94 0.80 18.81 -34.26
CA THR A 94 1.12 20.16 -33.81
C THR A 94 2.63 20.36 -33.92
N VAL A 95 3.08 21.58 -34.18
CA VAL A 95 4.52 21.90 -34.20
C VAL A 95 5.17 21.46 -32.88
N THR A 96 4.44 21.61 -31.77
CA THR A 96 4.81 21.11 -30.43
C THR A 96 5.01 19.60 -30.39
N GLY A 97 4.07 18.80 -30.91
CA GLY A 97 4.20 17.34 -30.92
C GLY A 97 5.37 16.82 -31.75
N ARG A 98 5.74 17.51 -32.84
CA ARG A 98 6.96 17.19 -33.61
C ARG A 98 8.24 17.50 -32.85
N LEU A 99 8.26 18.61 -32.11
CA LEU A 99 9.41 19.00 -31.29
C LEU A 99 9.57 18.04 -30.10
N GLU A 100 8.49 17.69 -29.41
CA GLU A 100 8.50 16.70 -28.32
C GLU A 100 8.96 15.31 -28.80
N ALA A 101 8.46 14.85 -29.95
CA ALA A 101 8.90 13.59 -30.53
C ALA A 101 10.38 13.61 -30.95
N GLN A 102 10.85 14.75 -31.47
CA GLN A 102 12.25 14.94 -31.84
C GLN A 102 13.15 14.98 -30.59
N GLU A 103 12.74 15.65 -29.52
CA GLU A 103 13.45 15.68 -28.23
C GLU A 103 13.52 14.29 -27.60
N HIS A 104 12.40 13.57 -27.52
CA HIS A 104 12.37 12.21 -27.02
C HIS A 104 13.26 11.26 -27.83
N TRP A 105 13.28 11.40 -29.16
CA TRP A 105 14.16 10.63 -30.03
C TRP A 105 15.64 10.95 -29.79
N MET A 106 16.00 12.23 -29.66
CA MET A 106 17.37 12.63 -29.34
C MET A 106 17.83 12.15 -27.97
N SER A 107 16.97 12.23 -26.95
CA SER A 107 17.24 11.70 -25.61
C SER A 107 17.50 10.20 -25.65
N LEU A 108 16.69 9.44 -26.41
CA LEU A 108 16.86 8.00 -26.55
C LEU A 108 18.16 7.63 -27.27
N VAL A 109 18.47 8.29 -28.39
CA VAL A 109 19.71 8.04 -29.14
C VAL A 109 20.93 8.38 -28.28
N THR A 110 20.89 9.50 -27.54
CA THR A 110 21.96 9.91 -26.65
C THR A 110 22.14 8.92 -25.50
N ALA A 111 21.06 8.49 -24.86
CA ALA A 111 21.08 7.53 -23.76
C ALA A 111 21.58 6.14 -24.22
N LEU A 112 21.18 5.68 -25.41
CA LEU A 112 21.68 4.43 -25.98
C LEU A 112 23.20 4.49 -26.22
N SER A 113 23.71 5.61 -26.75
CA SER A 113 25.15 5.78 -27.01
C SER A 113 26.03 5.81 -25.75
N GLN A 114 25.43 5.97 -24.57
CA GLN A 114 26.12 5.97 -23.27
C GLN A 114 26.09 4.59 -22.59
N LEU A 115 25.41 3.60 -23.17
CA LEU A 115 25.48 2.21 -22.71
C LEU A 115 26.78 1.55 -23.16
N SER A 116 27.10 0.41 -22.54
CA SER A 116 28.17 -0.44 -23.08
C SER A 116 27.72 -1.01 -24.43
N GLU A 117 28.65 -1.16 -25.37
CA GLU A 117 28.37 -1.71 -26.72
C GLU A 117 27.57 -3.02 -26.63
N THR A 118 27.92 -3.89 -25.67
CA THR A 118 27.23 -5.16 -25.47
C THR A 118 25.82 -5.03 -24.89
N ASP A 119 25.54 -4.02 -24.07
CA ASP A 119 24.21 -3.79 -23.51
C ASP A 119 23.31 -3.04 -24.51
N GLU A 120 23.87 -2.12 -25.31
CA GLU A 120 23.18 -1.46 -26.40
C GLU A 120 22.75 -2.49 -27.47
N GLU A 121 23.68 -3.31 -27.95
CA GLU A 121 23.39 -4.36 -28.93
C GLU A 121 22.32 -5.33 -28.43
N LEU A 122 22.42 -5.75 -27.16
CA LEU A 122 21.45 -6.66 -26.55
C LEU A 122 20.04 -6.04 -26.48
N LEU A 123 19.94 -4.74 -26.12
CA LEU A 123 18.66 -4.03 -26.10
C LEU A 123 18.09 -3.84 -27.51
N ARG A 124 18.93 -3.53 -28.50
CA ARG A 124 18.50 -3.41 -29.91
C ARG A 124 18.06 -4.76 -30.46
N ALA A 125 18.80 -5.83 -30.23
CA ALA A 125 18.46 -7.17 -30.70
C ALA A 125 17.13 -7.65 -30.08
N TYR A 126 16.87 -7.37 -28.80
CA TYR A 126 15.63 -7.74 -28.14
C TYR A 126 14.44 -6.85 -28.52
N HIS A 127 14.60 -5.52 -28.56
CA HIS A 127 13.48 -4.58 -28.74
C HIS A 127 13.22 -4.15 -30.19
N LEU A 128 14.26 -4.04 -31.02
CA LEU A 128 14.15 -3.65 -32.44
C LEU A 128 14.27 -4.85 -33.38
N GLY A 129 15.02 -5.88 -32.97
CA GLY A 129 15.16 -7.13 -33.73
C GLY A 129 14.08 -8.16 -33.44
N GLU A 130 13.16 -7.88 -32.51
CA GLU A 130 12.10 -8.79 -32.02
C GLU A 130 12.60 -10.21 -31.65
N ARG A 131 13.89 -10.34 -31.31
CA ARG A 131 14.50 -11.65 -31.06
C ARG A 131 14.06 -12.20 -29.71
N SER A 132 13.73 -13.47 -29.69
CA SER A 132 13.30 -14.18 -28.49
C SER A 132 14.46 -14.37 -27.51
N HIS A 133 14.14 -14.56 -26.23
CA HIS A 133 15.14 -14.86 -25.20
C HIS A 133 15.96 -16.11 -25.56
N THR A 134 15.35 -17.10 -26.19
CA THR A 134 16.02 -18.34 -26.64
C THR A 134 17.08 -18.07 -27.71
N GLU A 135 16.81 -17.22 -28.69
CA GLU A 135 17.77 -16.87 -29.75
C GLU A 135 18.95 -16.06 -29.20
N LEU A 136 18.68 -15.17 -28.24
CA LEU A 136 19.72 -14.37 -27.58
C LEU A 136 20.59 -15.20 -26.62
N GLN A 137 20.04 -16.26 -26.01
CA GLN A 137 20.85 -17.18 -25.19
C GLN A 137 21.90 -17.91 -26.02
N ASP A 138 21.51 -18.38 -27.21
CA ASP A 138 22.40 -19.12 -28.11
C ASP A 138 23.46 -18.21 -28.74
N GLU A 139 23.07 -16.98 -29.11
CA GLU A 139 23.97 -15.99 -29.72
C GLU A 139 25.02 -15.44 -28.75
N TYR A 140 24.59 -15.09 -27.53
CA TYR A 140 25.48 -14.53 -26.51
C TYR A 140 26.11 -15.62 -25.60
N ASN A 141 25.78 -16.90 -25.83
CA ASN A 141 26.26 -18.05 -25.07
C ASN A 141 26.11 -17.87 -23.53
N VAL A 142 24.93 -17.44 -23.10
CA VAL A 142 24.60 -17.16 -21.70
C VAL A 142 23.36 -17.91 -21.23
N SER A 143 23.31 -18.25 -19.94
CA SER A 143 22.11 -18.86 -19.35
C SER A 143 20.93 -17.88 -19.33
N TYR A 144 19.70 -18.39 -19.40
CA TYR A 144 18.47 -17.57 -19.34
C TYR A 144 18.46 -16.61 -18.14
N GLY A 145 18.89 -17.08 -16.97
CA GLY A 145 18.97 -16.25 -15.75
C GLY A 145 20.00 -15.13 -15.86
N ALA A 146 21.14 -15.38 -16.50
CA ALA A 146 22.16 -14.36 -16.75
C ALA A 146 21.70 -13.34 -17.80
N LEU A 147 21.06 -13.80 -18.89
CA LEU A 147 20.48 -12.96 -19.93
C LEU A 147 19.41 -12.03 -19.36
N ARG A 148 18.48 -12.56 -18.56
CA ARG A 148 17.40 -11.79 -17.93
C ARG A 148 17.96 -10.73 -16.99
N THR A 149 18.91 -11.10 -16.15
CA THR A 149 19.58 -10.15 -15.24
C THR A 149 20.29 -9.05 -16.03
N ARG A 150 20.93 -9.38 -17.14
CA ARG A 150 21.63 -8.42 -17.99
C ARG A 150 20.66 -7.47 -18.70
N LEU A 151 19.58 -7.97 -19.30
CA LEU A 151 18.51 -7.15 -19.88
C LEU A 151 17.88 -6.23 -18.84
N THR A 152 17.59 -6.72 -17.63
CA THR A 152 17.04 -5.89 -16.55
C THR A 152 18.01 -4.77 -16.15
N ARG A 153 19.31 -5.08 -16.01
CA ARG A 153 20.34 -4.07 -15.69
C ARG A 153 20.51 -3.05 -16.82
N ALA A 154 20.55 -3.50 -18.07
CA ALA A 154 20.66 -2.63 -19.24
C ALA A 154 19.45 -1.69 -19.35
N ARG A 155 18.23 -2.19 -19.11
CA ARG A 155 16.99 -1.38 -19.07
C ARG A 155 16.99 -0.40 -17.89
N GLY A 156 17.44 -0.84 -16.72
CA GLY A 156 17.59 0.04 -15.56
C GLY A 156 18.56 1.19 -15.83
N ARG A 157 19.69 0.89 -16.48
CA ARG A 157 20.69 1.89 -16.86
C ARG A 157 20.17 2.83 -17.95
N LEU A 158 19.47 2.31 -18.96
CA LEU A 158 18.84 3.14 -19.99
C LEU A 158 17.77 4.07 -19.40
N ARG A 159 16.94 3.59 -18.46
CA ARG A 159 15.97 4.41 -17.73
C ARG A 159 16.64 5.50 -16.91
N TRP A 160 17.74 5.18 -16.24
CA TRP A 160 18.51 6.15 -15.47
C TRP A 160 19.16 7.22 -16.36
N LEU A 161 19.60 6.86 -17.57
CA LEU A 161 20.16 7.79 -18.55
C LEU A 161 19.07 8.67 -19.20
N LEU A 162 17.90 8.11 -19.47
CA LEU A 162 16.74 8.84 -19.99
C LEU A 162 16.11 9.80 -18.96
N ALA A 163 16.30 9.52 -17.67
CA ALA A 163 15.80 10.36 -16.58
C ALA A 163 16.75 11.50 -16.20
N GLN A 164 17.93 11.62 -16.85
CA GLN A 164 18.83 12.74 -16.65
C GLN A 164 18.46 13.91 -17.57
N PRO A 165 18.53 15.16 -17.07
CA PRO A 165 18.38 16.33 -17.92
C PRO A 165 19.49 16.34 -18.98
N LEU A 166 19.12 16.58 -20.24
CA LEU A 166 20.06 16.72 -21.36
C LEU A 166 20.89 18.01 -21.20
N ASP A 167 21.89 18.03 -20.32
CA ASP A 167 22.81 19.16 -20.21
C ASP A 167 24.17 18.88 -20.88
N ALA A 168 24.32 19.52 -22.04
CA ALA A 168 25.52 20.12 -22.61
C ALA A 168 26.86 19.38 -22.50
N ALA A 169 27.11 18.50 -23.48
CA ALA A 169 28.47 18.27 -23.98
C ALA A 169 28.49 18.19 -25.52
N SER A 170 28.37 19.33 -26.19
CA SER A 170 29.24 19.69 -27.32
C SER A 170 29.00 21.14 -27.76
N THR A 171 30.00 21.96 -27.51
CA THR A 171 30.17 23.28 -28.09
C THR A 171 30.38 23.19 -29.60
N CYS A 172 29.56 23.87 -30.40
CA CYS A 172 30.06 24.57 -31.60
C CYS A 172 29.13 25.73 -31.99
N GLU A 173 29.75 26.82 -32.40
CA GLU A 173 29.27 28.19 -32.46
C GLU A 173 28.20 28.48 -33.55
N ARG A 174 27.22 29.33 -33.22
CA ARG A 174 26.98 30.66 -33.84
C ARG A 174 25.62 31.22 -33.39
N GLY A 175 25.63 32.48 -32.95
CA GLY A 175 24.51 33.11 -32.26
C GLY A 175 23.37 33.63 -33.13
N HIS A 176 22.31 34.09 -32.45
CA HIS A 176 21.57 35.33 -32.70
C HIS A 176 20.55 35.54 -31.56
N ASP A 177 20.33 36.81 -31.22
CA ASP A 177 19.34 37.32 -30.26
C ASP A 177 17.95 36.68 -30.34
N ALA A 178 17.31 36.41 -29.19
CA ALA A 178 15.90 36.73 -28.95
C ALA A 178 15.46 36.48 -27.49
N ARG A 179 15.18 37.59 -26.79
CA ARG A 179 14.12 37.83 -25.78
C ARG A 179 13.75 36.69 -24.81
N ALA A 180 13.97 37.01 -23.52
CA ALA A 180 13.53 36.27 -22.34
C ALA A 180 12.09 35.72 -22.41
N ALA A 181 11.97 34.41 -22.22
CA ALA A 181 10.75 33.71 -21.83
C ALA A 181 10.75 33.51 -20.30
N PRO A 182 9.58 33.46 -19.64
CA PRO A 182 9.49 33.26 -18.19
C PRO A 182 9.84 31.79 -17.85
N PRO A 183 10.27 31.49 -16.60
CA PRO A 183 10.60 30.11 -16.23
C PRO A 183 9.33 29.27 -16.23
N MET A 184 9.36 28.14 -16.94
CA MET A 184 8.37 27.05 -16.81
C MET A 184 8.66 26.31 -15.50
N GLU A 185 7.77 26.46 -14.51
CA GLU A 185 7.72 25.56 -13.36
C GLU A 185 7.33 24.16 -13.84
N GLU A 186 8.24 23.20 -13.66
CA GLU A 186 7.94 21.78 -13.74
C GLU A 186 6.87 21.43 -12.69
N VAL A 187 5.73 20.88 -13.13
CA VAL A 187 4.76 20.25 -12.21
C VAL A 187 5.30 18.88 -11.83
N MET A 188 6.32 18.86 -10.97
CA MET A 188 6.52 17.78 -10.01
C MET A 188 5.25 17.75 -9.14
N SER A 189 4.53 16.62 -9.03
CA SER A 189 3.39 16.57 -8.10
C SER A 189 3.92 16.88 -6.69
N SER A 190 3.54 18.03 -6.16
CA SER A 190 4.02 18.49 -4.87
C SER A 190 3.52 17.56 -3.77
N ALA A 191 4.34 17.31 -2.75
CA ALA A 191 3.93 16.54 -1.59
C ALA A 191 2.70 17.21 -0.94
N ILE A 192 1.63 16.44 -0.72
CA ILE A 192 0.41 16.99 -0.09
C ILE A 192 0.61 16.98 1.41
N VAL A 193 0.96 18.15 1.95
CA VAL A 193 1.18 18.34 3.39
C VAL A 193 -0.04 18.89 4.12
N GLN A 194 -1.09 19.29 3.40
CA GLN A 194 -2.37 19.76 3.94
C GLN A 194 -3.47 19.55 2.91
N THR A 195 -4.68 19.30 3.39
CA THR A 195 -5.87 19.11 2.56
C THR A 195 -6.90 20.21 2.79
N GLU A 196 -7.48 20.70 1.70
CA GLU A 196 -8.50 21.74 1.69
C GLU A 196 -9.75 21.21 0.98
N CYS A 197 -10.71 20.75 1.78
CA CYS A 197 -11.99 20.23 1.32
C CYS A 197 -13.11 21.01 2.02
N PRO A 198 -13.39 22.27 1.61
CA PRO A 198 -14.28 23.18 2.35
C PRO A 198 -15.73 22.69 2.49
N ASP A 199 -16.17 21.77 1.62
CA ASP A 199 -17.50 21.15 1.70
C ASP A 199 -17.55 19.93 2.63
N LEU A 200 -16.43 19.54 3.25
CA LEU A 200 -16.35 18.49 4.26
C LEU A 200 -15.98 19.10 5.61
N ASP A 201 -16.54 18.57 6.69
CA ASP A 201 -16.27 19.08 8.03
C ASP A 201 -14.84 18.73 8.44
N LEU A 202 -13.95 19.71 8.59
CA LEU A 202 -12.61 19.44 9.13
C LEU A 202 -12.74 19.03 10.61
N VAL A 203 -12.56 17.74 10.90
CA VAL A 203 -12.69 17.18 12.24
C VAL A 203 -11.40 17.36 13.03
N HIS A 204 -10.26 17.03 12.41
CA HIS A 204 -8.96 17.05 13.10
C HIS A 204 -7.80 17.07 12.11
N ARG A 205 -6.71 17.77 12.46
CA ARG A 205 -5.39 17.63 11.78
C ARG A 205 -4.40 17.06 12.78
N GLY A 206 -4.01 15.81 12.57
CA GLY A 206 -2.98 15.13 13.35
C GLY A 206 -1.58 15.34 12.76
N LYS A 207 -0.58 14.66 13.34
CA LYS A 207 0.83 14.75 12.90
C LYS A 207 0.99 14.47 11.40
N VAL A 208 0.32 13.43 10.89
CA VAL A 208 0.48 12.94 9.50
C VAL A 208 -0.84 12.77 8.74
N ARG A 209 -1.98 13.04 9.38
CA ARG A 209 -3.32 12.83 8.79
C ARG A 209 -4.21 14.04 8.97
N ASP A 210 -5.02 14.30 7.96
CA ASP A 210 -6.15 15.22 8.04
C ASP A 210 -7.42 14.37 8.03
N ILE A 211 -8.36 14.66 8.93
CA ILE A 211 -9.62 13.94 9.07
C ILE A 211 -10.75 14.91 8.72
N HIS A 212 -11.49 14.56 7.67
CA HIS A 212 -12.72 15.25 7.29
C HIS A 212 -13.94 14.40 7.59
N GLY A 213 -15.07 15.02 7.88
CA GLY A 213 -16.32 14.37 8.24
C GLY A 213 -17.41 14.65 7.22
N LEU A 214 -18.31 13.69 7.08
CA LEU A 214 -19.58 13.85 6.40
C LEU A 214 -20.58 12.88 7.05
N ASP A 215 -21.57 13.42 7.76
CA ASP A 215 -22.56 12.64 8.52
C ASP A 215 -21.92 11.61 9.48
N ASP A 216 -22.31 10.33 9.37
CA ASP A 216 -21.80 9.21 10.17
C ASP A 216 -20.50 8.58 9.61
N ARG A 217 -19.77 9.34 8.77
CA ARG A 217 -18.60 8.87 8.04
C ARG A 217 -17.43 9.83 8.19
N LEU A 218 -16.24 9.31 7.92
CA LEU A 218 -14.99 10.05 7.95
C LEU A 218 -14.17 9.77 6.69
N PHE A 219 -13.39 10.76 6.28
CA PHE A 219 -12.31 10.65 5.31
C PHE A 219 -11.00 10.81 6.06
N LEU A 220 -10.29 9.70 6.26
CA LEU A 220 -8.95 9.68 6.85
C LEU A 220 -7.95 9.88 5.73
N VAL A 221 -7.43 11.10 5.58
CA VAL A 221 -6.49 11.46 4.53
C VAL A 221 -5.07 11.38 5.05
N ALA A 222 -4.31 10.38 4.60
CA ALA A 222 -2.89 10.25 4.88
C ALA A 222 -2.13 11.29 4.06
N THR A 223 -1.55 12.28 4.74
CA THR A 223 -0.73 13.31 4.10
C THR A 223 0.70 12.82 3.91
N ASP A 224 1.46 13.56 3.12
CA ASP A 224 2.88 13.32 2.91
C ASP A 224 3.75 13.90 4.04
N ARG A 225 3.13 14.46 5.10
CA ARG A 225 3.87 14.91 6.30
C ARG A 225 4.60 13.74 6.94
N ILE A 226 5.79 14.03 7.47
CA ILE A 226 6.60 13.10 8.24
C ILE A 226 6.99 13.74 9.58
N SER A 227 7.11 12.91 10.61
CA SER A 227 7.61 13.33 11.91
C SER A 227 8.84 12.55 12.31
N ALA A 228 9.75 13.22 13.01
CA ALA A 228 10.93 12.63 13.63
C ALA A 228 11.14 13.26 15.00
N PHE A 229 11.45 12.44 16.01
CA PHE A 229 11.63 12.89 17.40
C PHE A 229 10.45 13.74 17.91
N ASP A 230 9.22 13.32 17.58
CA ASP A 230 7.97 14.02 17.91
C ASP A 230 7.76 15.41 17.28
N VAL A 231 8.65 15.83 16.38
CA VAL A 231 8.50 17.08 15.61
C VAL A 231 8.06 16.73 14.19
N VAL A 232 6.97 17.37 13.73
CA VAL A 232 6.57 17.33 12.31
C VAL A 232 7.52 18.21 11.50
N LEU A 233 8.14 17.64 10.47
CA LEU A 233 9.10 18.34 9.63
C LEU A 233 8.37 19.21 8.60
N PRO A 234 8.98 20.34 8.17
CA PRO A 234 8.38 21.21 7.16
C PRO A 234 8.29 20.55 5.77
N SER A 235 9.19 19.61 5.47
CA SER A 235 9.20 18.88 4.19
C SER A 235 8.25 17.68 4.19
N GLY A 236 7.55 17.46 3.07
CA GLY A 236 6.75 16.26 2.83
C GLY A 236 7.53 15.16 2.10
N ILE A 237 7.18 13.90 2.35
CA ILE A 237 7.69 12.72 1.64
C ILE A 237 6.69 12.33 0.56
N THR A 238 7.00 12.63 -0.70
CA THR A 238 6.13 12.35 -1.85
C THR A 238 5.62 10.89 -1.83
N ASN A 239 4.32 10.71 -2.06
CA ASN A 239 3.60 9.44 -2.06
C ASN A 239 3.56 8.67 -0.74
N LYS A 240 4.16 9.17 0.36
CA LYS A 240 4.06 8.52 1.66
C LYS A 240 2.61 8.27 2.06
N GLY A 241 1.76 9.28 1.91
CA GLY A 241 0.33 9.14 2.22
C GLY A 241 -0.34 8.01 1.46
N LYS A 242 -0.09 7.94 0.14
CA LYS A 242 -0.62 6.90 -0.73
C LYS A 242 -0.15 5.50 -0.33
N VAL A 243 1.15 5.35 -0.04
CA VAL A 243 1.72 4.07 0.41
C VAL A 243 1.09 3.59 1.73
N LEU A 244 0.96 4.48 2.73
CA LEU A 244 0.40 4.13 4.04
C LEU A 244 -1.07 3.72 3.93
N THR A 245 -1.85 4.40 3.08
CA THR A 245 -3.24 4.04 2.79
C THR A 245 -3.33 2.68 2.10
N ALA A 246 -2.49 2.43 1.09
CA ALA A 246 -2.47 1.14 0.39
C ALA A 246 -2.09 -0.02 1.34
N LEU A 247 -1.12 0.20 2.22
CA LEU A 247 -0.69 -0.79 3.20
C LEU A 247 -1.79 -1.06 4.25
N SER A 248 -2.44 -0.02 4.78
CA SER A 248 -3.57 -0.19 5.69
C SER A 248 -4.72 -0.94 5.02
N THR A 249 -5.02 -0.63 3.77
CA THR A 249 -6.08 -1.31 2.99
C THR A 249 -5.80 -2.81 2.86
N PHE A 250 -4.54 -3.16 2.53
CA PHE A 250 -4.11 -4.55 2.49
C PHE A 250 -4.32 -5.25 3.83
N TRP A 251 -3.91 -4.62 4.94
CA TRP A 251 -4.04 -5.24 6.26
C TRP A 251 -5.48 -5.35 6.73
N PHE A 252 -6.32 -4.36 6.46
CA PHE A 252 -7.75 -4.45 6.75
C PHE A 252 -8.40 -5.63 6.03
N ASP A 253 -8.06 -5.89 4.76
CA ASP A 253 -8.56 -7.06 4.04
C ASP A 253 -7.99 -8.37 4.61
N TYR A 254 -6.69 -8.40 4.93
CA TYR A 254 -6.01 -9.56 5.49
C TYR A 254 -6.59 -9.97 6.85
N THR A 255 -6.99 -9.01 7.69
CA THR A 255 -7.43 -9.26 9.07
C THR A 255 -8.94 -9.24 9.25
N LYS A 256 -9.74 -9.05 8.19
CA LYS A 256 -11.21 -8.87 8.29
C LYS A 256 -11.97 -10.03 8.92
N GLU A 257 -11.44 -11.25 8.82
CA GLU A 257 -12.03 -12.45 9.43
C GLU A 257 -11.68 -12.57 10.92
N LEU A 258 -10.69 -11.81 11.40
CA LEU A 258 -10.28 -11.77 12.82
C LEU A 258 -11.05 -10.71 13.60
N VAL A 259 -11.27 -9.55 12.99
CA VAL A 259 -11.97 -8.42 13.60
C VAL A 259 -12.66 -7.60 12.51
N PRO A 260 -13.91 -7.13 12.71
CA PRO A 260 -14.51 -6.16 11.82
C PRO A 260 -13.71 -4.85 11.85
N ASN A 261 -13.73 -4.10 10.75
CA ASN A 261 -13.01 -2.84 10.63
C ASN A 261 -13.89 -1.76 9.99
N HIS A 262 -13.46 -0.51 10.12
CA HIS A 262 -14.26 0.63 9.68
C HIS A 262 -14.14 0.98 8.19
N LEU A 263 -13.30 0.30 7.42
CA LEU A 263 -13.00 0.67 6.03
C LEU A 263 -14.21 0.39 5.13
N LEU A 264 -14.66 1.41 4.39
CA LEU A 264 -15.75 1.27 3.41
C LEU A 264 -15.20 1.25 1.99
N SER A 265 -14.32 2.19 1.67
CA SER A 265 -13.66 2.28 0.37
C SER A 265 -12.41 3.15 0.43
N THR A 266 -11.52 2.95 -0.54
CA THR A 266 -10.41 3.84 -0.87
C THR A 266 -10.49 4.38 -2.29
N ASP A 267 -11.49 3.95 -3.07
CA ASP A 267 -11.73 4.43 -4.43
C ASP A 267 -12.55 5.72 -4.38
N VAL A 268 -11.97 6.81 -4.87
CA VAL A 268 -12.64 8.11 -4.92
C VAL A 268 -13.94 8.05 -5.73
N ALA A 269 -14.04 7.17 -6.73
CA ALA A 269 -15.27 7.00 -7.50
C ALA A 269 -16.45 6.46 -6.66
N GLU A 270 -16.15 5.80 -5.53
CA GLU A 270 -17.15 5.30 -4.58
C GLU A 270 -17.46 6.29 -3.45
N PHE A 271 -16.74 7.41 -3.38
CA PHE A 271 -17.00 8.45 -2.39
C PHE A 271 -18.29 9.22 -2.70
N PRO A 272 -18.93 9.84 -1.70
CA PRO A 272 -20.04 10.79 -1.93
C PRO A 272 -19.65 11.89 -2.94
N ALA A 273 -20.59 12.31 -3.78
CA ALA A 273 -20.33 13.26 -4.88
C ALA A 273 -19.65 14.57 -4.42
N VAL A 274 -19.96 15.04 -3.21
CA VAL A 274 -19.33 16.23 -2.60
C VAL A 274 -17.82 16.05 -2.35
N ALA A 275 -17.34 14.81 -2.16
CA ALA A 275 -15.93 14.51 -1.97
C ALA A 275 -15.20 14.23 -3.29
N GLN A 276 -15.90 13.74 -4.33
CA GLN A 276 -15.31 13.36 -5.62
C GLN A 276 -14.64 14.53 -6.35
N GLN A 277 -15.13 15.76 -6.14
CA GLN A 277 -14.52 16.98 -6.70
C GLN A 277 -13.09 17.23 -6.19
N TYR A 278 -12.70 16.61 -5.07
CA TYR A 278 -11.36 16.71 -4.48
C TYR A 278 -10.44 15.54 -4.87
N ALA A 279 -10.74 14.84 -5.97
CA ALA A 279 -10.00 13.65 -6.41
C ALA A 279 -8.47 13.84 -6.46
N ASP A 280 -8.00 14.98 -6.98
CA ASP A 280 -6.56 15.28 -7.08
C ASP A 280 -5.85 15.28 -5.72
N THR A 281 -6.58 15.62 -4.65
CA THR A 281 -6.08 15.64 -3.27
C THR A 281 -6.31 14.32 -2.56
N LEU A 282 -7.45 13.67 -2.78
CA LEU A 282 -7.88 12.50 -2.01
C LEU A 282 -7.42 11.15 -2.58
N SER A 283 -7.18 11.07 -3.90
CA SER A 283 -6.94 9.80 -4.59
C SER A 283 -5.70 9.07 -4.08
N GLY A 284 -5.86 7.76 -3.87
CA GLY A 284 -4.82 6.83 -3.41
C GLY A 284 -4.41 7.00 -1.94
N ARG A 285 -4.80 8.07 -1.26
CA ARG A 285 -4.35 8.43 0.10
C ARG A 285 -5.46 8.61 1.13
N THR A 286 -6.70 8.31 0.75
CA THR A 286 -7.86 8.52 1.60
C THR A 286 -8.55 7.19 1.88
N MET A 287 -8.85 6.95 3.16
CA MET A 287 -9.77 5.91 3.57
C MET A 287 -11.11 6.56 3.89
N TYR A 288 -12.16 6.19 3.15
CA TYR A 288 -13.54 6.50 3.49
C TYR A 288 -14.05 5.43 4.47
N VAL A 289 -14.39 5.85 5.68
CA VAL A 289 -14.60 4.94 6.80
C VAL A 289 -15.88 5.26 7.58
N LEU A 290 -16.36 4.25 8.29
CA LEU A 290 -17.42 4.39 9.27
C LEU A 290 -16.94 5.18 10.49
N ARG A 291 -17.72 6.16 10.96
CA ARG A 291 -17.49 6.78 12.27
C ARG A 291 -17.93 5.82 13.38
N THR A 292 -17.08 5.66 14.39
CA THR A 292 -17.30 4.79 15.56
C THR A 292 -17.07 5.58 16.84
N ASP A 293 -17.59 5.09 17.97
CA ASP A 293 -17.26 5.63 19.29
C ASP A 293 -15.86 5.15 19.68
N ARG A 294 -14.85 6.02 19.58
CA ARG A 294 -13.45 5.65 19.80
C ARG A 294 -13.23 5.19 21.25
N VAL A 295 -12.50 4.10 21.43
CA VAL A 295 -11.93 3.72 22.72
C VAL A 295 -10.59 4.42 22.88
N ASP A 296 -10.46 5.28 23.89
CA ASP A 296 -9.27 6.13 24.11
C ASP A 296 -8.08 5.36 24.72
N ILE A 297 -7.79 4.18 24.18
CA ILE A 297 -6.67 3.33 24.55
C ILE A 297 -5.86 2.95 23.30
N GLU A 298 -4.58 3.24 23.34
CA GLU A 298 -3.61 2.75 22.37
C GLU A 298 -3.29 1.28 22.68
N CYS A 299 -3.77 0.39 21.81
CA CYS A 299 -3.64 -1.05 21.96
C CYS A 299 -2.32 -1.52 21.34
N VAL A 300 -1.21 -1.37 22.07
CA VAL A 300 0.13 -1.74 21.58
C VAL A 300 0.41 -3.22 21.86
N VAL A 301 0.91 -3.93 20.85
CA VAL A 301 1.43 -5.31 20.98
C VAL A 301 2.89 -5.33 20.62
N ARG A 302 3.68 -6.07 21.40
CA ARG A 302 5.14 -6.18 21.22
C ARG A 302 5.52 -7.64 21.13
N GLY A 303 6.25 -8.02 20.08
CA GLY A 303 6.95 -9.31 20.02
C GLY A 303 8.43 -9.20 20.30
N TYR A 304 8.98 -7.97 20.40
CA TYR A 304 10.39 -7.72 20.65
C TYR A 304 10.58 -6.63 21.71
N MET A 305 11.65 -6.73 22.49
CA MET A 305 11.99 -5.79 23.57
C MET A 305 12.67 -4.53 23.01
N SER A 306 11.89 -3.51 22.64
CA SER A 306 12.44 -2.26 22.07
C SER A 306 11.69 -1.01 22.55
N GLY A 307 12.25 0.17 22.23
CA GLY A 307 11.63 1.46 22.53
C GLY A 307 11.37 1.69 24.02
N SER A 308 10.17 2.19 24.34
CA SER A 308 9.78 2.49 25.74
C SER A 308 9.75 1.25 26.63
N ALA A 309 9.42 0.07 26.09
CA ALA A 309 9.46 -1.18 26.84
C ALA A 309 10.89 -1.55 27.26
N TRP A 310 11.87 -1.43 26.36
CA TRP A 310 13.28 -1.66 26.70
C TRP A 310 13.78 -0.67 27.76
N LYS A 311 13.39 0.60 27.64
CA LYS A 311 13.76 1.63 28.62
C LYS A 311 13.25 1.31 30.02
N GLU A 312 11.96 0.96 30.16
CA GLU A 312 11.37 0.57 31.44
C GLU A 312 12.02 -0.71 31.99
N TYR A 313 12.22 -1.72 31.14
CA TYR A 313 12.82 -2.99 31.54
C TYR A 313 14.24 -2.81 32.07
N ARG A 314 15.05 -1.97 31.41
CA ARG A 314 16.43 -1.70 31.84
C ARG A 314 16.48 -1.00 33.21
N GLU A 315 15.51 -0.14 33.51
CA GLU A 315 15.47 0.63 34.75
C GLU A 315 14.82 -0.15 35.91
N HIS A 316 13.76 -0.92 35.64
CA HIS A 316 12.88 -1.50 36.68
C HIS A 316 12.67 -3.02 36.54
N GLY A 317 13.09 -3.64 35.43
CA GLY A 317 12.82 -5.04 35.12
C GLY A 317 11.36 -5.33 34.77
N THR A 318 10.60 -4.29 34.39
CA THR A 318 9.17 -4.36 34.08
C THR A 318 8.84 -3.78 32.70
N VAL A 319 7.65 -4.13 32.19
CA VAL A 319 7.01 -3.46 31.05
C VAL A 319 5.54 -3.23 31.42
N CYS A 320 5.07 -1.98 31.36
CA CYS A 320 3.75 -1.57 31.84
C CYS A 320 3.48 -2.06 33.28
N GLY A 321 4.52 -2.04 34.13
CA GLY A 321 4.46 -2.51 35.52
C GLY A 321 4.47 -4.03 35.70
N ALA A 322 4.38 -4.83 34.64
CA ALA A 322 4.49 -6.29 34.72
C ALA A 322 5.96 -6.72 34.73
N ARG A 323 6.35 -7.61 35.66
CA ARG A 323 7.73 -8.14 35.72
C ARG A 323 8.03 -8.99 34.51
N MET A 324 9.21 -8.76 33.92
CA MET A 324 9.72 -9.54 32.79
C MET A 324 10.82 -10.50 33.24
N PRO A 325 11.08 -11.59 32.48
CA PRO A 325 12.21 -12.47 32.73
C PRO A 325 13.54 -11.72 32.81
N SER A 326 14.43 -12.14 33.69
CA SER A 326 15.78 -11.55 33.79
C SER A 326 16.65 -11.93 32.60
N GLY A 327 17.56 -11.03 32.22
CA GLY A 327 18.58 -11.32 31.21
C GLY A 327 18.17 -11.02 29.77
N LEU A 328 17.03 -10.38 29.55
CA LEU A 328 16.68 -9.85 28.22
C LEU A 328 17.64 -8.71 27.85
N VAL A 329 18.00 -8.64 26.59
CA VAL A 329 18.77 -7.55 25.99
C VAL A 329 17.95 -6.77 24.98
N GLU A 330 18.49 -5.65 24.50
CA GLU A 330 17.78 -4.79 23.54
C GLU A 330 17.44 -5.56 22.26
N SER A 331 16.22 -5.39 21.77
CA SER A 331 15.69 -6.05 20.58
C SER A 331 15.56 -7.57 20.68
N ASP A 332 15.61 -8.15 21.89
CA ASP A 332 15.31 -9.56 22.09
C ASP A 332 13.89 -9.91 21.65
N ARG A 333 13.75 -11.07 21.00
CA ARG A 333 12.45 -11.65 20.74
C ARG A 333 11.82 -12.18 22.04
N LEU A 334 10.58 -11.79 22.29
CA LEU A 334 9.81 -12.28 23.43
C LEU A 334 9.30 -13.70 23.15
N SER A 335 9.14 -14.50 24.21
CA SER A 335 8.63 -15.88 24.09
C SER A 335 7.21 -15.90 23.51
N GLU A 336 6.40 -14.91 23.87
CA GLU A 336 5.05 -14.67 23.37
C GLU A 336 4.86 -13.16 23.21
N PRO A 337 4.01 -12.71 22.27
CA PRO A 337 3.68 -11.29 22.16
C PRO A 337 2.98 -10.79 23.43
N ILE A 338 3.36 -9.61 23.90
CA ILE A 338 2.77 -8.97 25.07
C ILE A 338 1.90 -7.78 24.67
N PHE A 339 0.80 -7.59 25.39
CA PHE A 339 -0.08 -6.43 25.24
C PHE A 339 0.29 -5.36 26.26
N THR A 340 0.59 -4.15 25.78
CA THR A 340 1.12 -3.04 26.57
C THR A 340 0.29 -1.78 26.30
N PRO A 341 -0.86 -1.59 26.95
CA PRO A 341 -1.76 -0.48 26.64
C PRO A 341 -1.15 0.86 27.04
N ALA A 342 -1.53 1.92 26.33
CA ALA A 342 -1.25 3.30 26.70
C ALA A 342 -2.52 4.15 26.62
N THR A 343 -2.64 5.18 27.48
CA THR A 343 -3.71 6.17 27.37
C THR A 343 -3.35 7.19 26.31
N LYS A 344 -4.38 7.62 25.56
CA LYS A 344 -4.22 8.70 24.58
C LYS A 344 -4.36 10.04 25.29
N ALA A 345 -3.31 10.86 25.28
CA ALA A 345 -3.37 12.21 25.86
C ALA A 345 -3.75 13.24 24.80
N ASP A 346 -4.73 14.11 25.09
CA ASP A 346 -5.09 15.24 24.19
C ASP A 346 -3.93 16.24 24.03
N THR A 347 -3.06 16.34 25.04
CA THR A 347 -1.82 17.12 25.01
C THR A 347 -0.73 16.39 25.79
N GLY A 348 0.39 16.08 25.13
CA GLY A 348 1.53 15.39 25.74
C GLY A 348 1.92 14.13 24.98
N HIS A 349 2.66 13.24 25.64
CA HIS A 349 2.96 11.90 25.11
C HIS A 349 1.98 10.90 25.70
N ASP A 350 1.67 9.85 24.94
CA ASP A 350 0.87 8.73 25.43
C ASP A 350 1.56 8.06 26.63
N GLU A 351 0.79 7.74 27.65
CA GLU A 351 1.30 7.18 28.90
C GLU A 351 1.05 5.67 28.93
N ASN A 352 2.12 4.88 29.00
CA ASN A 352 2.00 3.43 29.21
C ASN A 352 1.27 3.16 30.53
N ILE A 353 0.21 2.38 30.47
CA ILE A 353 -0.57 1.96 31.65
C ILE A 353 -0.52 0.45 31.83
N SER A 354 -0.72 0.01 33.07
CA SER A 354 -0.92 -1.41 33.37
C SER A 354 -2.28 -1.90 32.88
N ILE A 355 -2.41 -3.21 32.66
CA ILE A 355 -3.70 -3.83 32.33
C ILE A 355 -4.75 -3.53 33.41
N ALA A 356 -4.36 -3.52 34.69
CA ALA A 356 -5.28 -3.20 35.79
C ALA A 356 -5.85 -1.78 35.67
N GLN A 357 -4.99 -0.79 35.38
CA GLN A 357 -5.44 0.58 35.13
C GLN A 357 -6.35 0.66 33.90
N MET A 358 -6.06 -0.09 32.82
CA MET A 358 -6.94 -0.14 31.66
C MET A 358 -8.32 -0.70 32.02
N GLN A 359 -8.37 -1.75 32.86
CA GLN A 359 -9.63 -2.33 33.34
C GLN A 359 -10.45 -1.34 34.17
N ASP A 360 -9.80 -0.47 34.95
CA ASP A 360 -10.47 0.60 35.68
C ASP A 360 -11.09 1.66 34.76
N ILE A 361 -10.49 1.89 33.57
CA ILE A 361 -10.94 2.89 32.59
C ILE A 361 -12.07 2.35 31.71
N VAL A 362 -11.86 1.19 31.07
CA VAL A 362 -12.78 0.66 30.04
C VAL A 362 -13.55 -0.59 30.47
N GLY A 363 -13.28 -1.11 31.67
CA GLY A 363 -13.86 -2.35 32.18
C GLY A 363 -13.10 -3.62 31.76
N ALA A 364 -13.27 -4.68 32.55
CA ALA A 364 -12.55 -5.93 32.37
C ALA A 364 -12.92 -6.67 31.08
N GLU A 365 -14.20 -6.66 30.70
CA GLU A 365 -14.69 -7.36 29.50
C GLU A 365 -14.12 -6.74 28.22
N LEU A 366 -14.23 -5.42 28.07
CA LEU A 366 -13.70 -4.70 26.91
C LEU A 366 -12.17 -4.80 26.85
N THR A 367 -11.49 -4.71 27.99
CA THR A 367 -10.03 -4.93 28.06
C THR A 367 -9.61 -6.28 27.46
N GLU A 368 -10.30 -7.36 27.84
CA GLU A 368 -9.96 -8.69 27.32
C GLU A 368 -10.26 -8.84 25.82
N ARG A 369 -11.37 -8.24 25.35
CA ARG A 369 -11.70 -8.22 23.91
C ARG A 369 -10.63 -7.50 23.09
N LEU A 370 -10.22 -6.31 23.53
CA LEU A 370 -9.17 -5.51 22.89
C LEU A 370 -7.82 -6.22 22.90
N ARG A 371 -7.43 -6.79 24.06
CA ARG A 371 -6.19 -7.56 24.20
C ARG A 371 -6.16 -8.74 23.23
N LYS A 372 -7.22 -9.55 23.22
CA LYS A 372 -7.32 -10.74 22.37
C LYS A 372 -7.29 -10.39 20.89
N ALA A 373 -8.06 -9.38 20.48
CA ALA A 373 -8.07 -8.92 19.08
C ALA A 373 -6.69 -8.42 18.66
N SER A 374 -6.07 -7.55 19.46
CA SER A 374 -4.75 -6.97 19.17
C SER A 374 -3.67 -8.04 19.02
N ILE A 375 -3.60 -8.99 19.96
CA ILE A 375 -2.61 -10.10 19.88
C ILE A 375 -2.87 -10.96 18.64
N SER A 376 -4.13 -11.32 18.37
CA SER A 376 -4.47 -12.16 17.21
C SER A 376 -4.08 -11.50 15.89
N ILE A 377 -4.34 -10.20 15.74
CA ILE A 377 -3.94 -9.42 14.56
C ILE A 377 -2.42 -9.37 14.44
N TYR A 378 -1.73 -9.04 15.54
CA TYR A 378 -0.27 -8.96 15.56
C TYR A 378 0.39 -10.29 15.18
N GLU A 379 -0.07 -11.41 15.75
CA GLU A 379 0.48 -12.73 15.45
C GLU A 379 0.31 -13.11 13.97
N ALA A 380 -0.90 -12.90 13.42
CA ALA A 380 -1.18 -13.18 12.03
C ALA A 380 -0.34 -12.32 11.07
N ALA A 381 -0.18 -11.02 11.38
CA ALA A 381 0.61 -10.10 10.58
C ALA A 381 2.11 -10.33 10.70
N SER A 382 2.60 -10.59 11.92
CA SER A 382 4.01 -10.86 12.20
C SER A 382 4.48 -12.14 11.52
N ALA A 383 3.67 -13.19 11.53
CA ALA A 383 3.94 -14.42 10.78
C ALA A 383 4.02 -14.17 9.26
N TYR A 384 3.05 -13.42 8.72
CA TYR A 384 3.00 -13.09 7.30
C TYR A 384 4.21 -12.24 6.83
N ALA A 385 4.58 -11.23 7.63
CA ALA A 385 5.70 -10.35 7.33
C ALA A 385 7.05 -11.07 7.43
N ALA A 386 7.18 -12.01 8.39
CA ALA A 386 8.40 -12.79 8.56
C ALA A 386 8.72 -13.65 7.32
N GLU A 387 7.70 -14.23 6.65
CA GLU A 387 7.87 -14.95 5.38
C GLU A 387 8.40 -14.07 4.25
N ARG A 388 8.25 -12.75 4.37
CA ARG A 388 8.70 -11.74 3.42
C ARG A 388 9.97 -11.03 3.87
N GLY A 389 10.61 -11.50 4.94
CA GLY A 389 11.87 -10.92 5.42
C GLY A 389 11.71 -9.62 6.21
N ILE A 390 10.51 -9.33 6.74
CA ILE A 390 10.26 -8.16 7.59
C ILE A 390 9.86 -8.64 8.99
N ILE A 391 10.52 -8.11 10.01
CA ILE A 391 10.15 -8.28 11.41
C ILE A 391 9.28 -7.10 11.84
N ILE A 392 8.09 -7.41 12.37
CA ILE A 392 7.24 -6.42 13.06
C ILE A 392 7.57 -6.49 14.55
N ALA A 393 8.40 -5.56 15.03
CA ALA A 393 8.86 -5.57 16.42
C ALA A 393 7.73 -5.28 17.41
N ASP A 394 6.94 -4.26 17.09
CA ASP A 394 5.73 -3.86 17.78
C ASP A 394 4.82 -3.06 16.85
N THR A 395 3.56 -2.92 17.23
CA THR A 395 2.54 -2.20 16.50
C THR A 395 1.48 -1.63 17.45
N LYS A 396 0.86 -0.50 17.08
CA LYS A 396 -0.25 0.13 17.79
C LYS A 396 -1.54 -0.04 16.99
N PHE A 397 -2.57 -0.56 17.62
CA PHE A 397 -3.94 -0.54 17.11
C PHE A 397 -4.80 0.48 17.85
N GLU A 398 -5.82 1.00 17.18
CA GLU A 398 -6.92 1.73 17.81
C GLU A 398 -8.23 1.01 17.48
N PHE A 399 -9.18 1.08 18.41
CA PHE A 399 -10.49 0.46 18.27
C PHE A 399 -11.58 1.49 18.56
N GLY A 400 -12.70 1.31 17.89
CA GLY A 400 -13.96 1.94 18.27
C GLY A 400 -15.00 0.89 18.64
N GLU A 401 -16.11 1.34 19.20
CA GLU A 401 -17.29 0.54 19.42
C GLU A 401 -18.43 1.01 18.53
N ARG A 402 -19.22 0.05 18.05
CA ARG A 402 -20.50 0.31 17.39
C ARG A 402 -21.40 -0.91 17.57
N ASP A 403 -22.65 -0.67 17.98
CA ASP A 403 -23.66 -1.72 18.18
C ASP A 403 -23.20 -2.86 19.12
N GLY A 404 -22.32 -2.54 20.09
CA GLY A 404 -21.75 -3.50 21.06
C GLY A 404 -20.54 -4.30 20.54
N GLU A 405 -20.13 -4.10 19.28
CA GLU A 405 -18.96 -4.74 18.68
C GLU A 405 -17.74 -3.82 18.68
N ILE A 406 -16.55 -4.40 18.89
CA ILE A 406 -15.29 -3.69 18.70
C ILE A 406 -14.96 -3.66 17.20
N ILE A 407 -14.61 -2.50 16.70
CA ILE A 407 -14.26 -2.26 15.30
C ILE A 407 -12.80 -1.78 15.28
N LEU A 408 -11.96 -2.42 14.46
CA LEU A 408 -10.61 -1.92 14.19
C LEU A 408 -10.69 -0.63 13.36
N ILE A 409 -10.05 0.42 13.86
CA ILE A 409 -10.06 1.75 13.24
C ILE A 409 -8.63 2.26 13.01
N ASP A 410 -8.51 3.53 12.66
CA ASP A 410 -7.24 4.23 12.42
C ASP A 410 -6.47 3.65 11.22
N GLU A 411 -5.14 3.64 11.25
CA GLU A 411 -4.30 2.94 10.29
C GLU A 411 -3.82 1.63 10.88
N VAL A 412 -3.54 0.64 10.03
CA VAL A 412 -3.22 -0.72 10.50
C VAL A 412 -1.89 -1.15 9.91
N LEU A 413 -0.95 -1.51 10.81
CA LEU A 413 0.32 -2.15 10.45
C LEU A 413 1.08 -1.38 9.35
N THR A 414 1.25 -0.08 9.56
CA THR A 414 2.06 0.77 8.70
C THR A 414 3.38 1.10 9.37
N SER A 415 4.32 1.67 8.62
CA SER A 415 5.60 2.14 9.17
C SER A 415 5.48 3.36 10.11
N ASP A 416 4.28 3.97 10.19
CA ASP A 416 3.98 5.03 11.15
C ASP A 416 3.37 4.46 12.45
N SER A 417 2.61 3.36 12.38
CA SER A 417 2.03 2.68 13.55
C SER A 417 2.85 1.50 14.07
N SER A 418 3.87 1.06 13.34
CA SER A 418 4.64 -0.16 13.62
C SER A 418 6.14 0.04 13.43
N ARG A 419 6.95 -0.78 14.13
CA ARG A 419 8.39 -0.85 13.92
C ARG A 419 8.73 -2.03 13.01
N PHE A 420 9.15 -1.72 11.79
CA PHE A 420 9.63 -2.70 10.84
C PHE A 420 11.16 -2.78 10.83
N TRP A 421 11.68 -3.99 10.90
CA TRP A 421 13.10 -4.30 10.77
C TRP A 421 13.34 -5.29 9.64
N PRO A 422 14.38 -5.09 8.82
CA PRO A 422 14.80 -6.10 7.85
C PRO A 422 15.34 -7.33 8.59
N ALA A 423 14.80 -8.52 8.28
CA ALA A 423 15.11 -9.74 9.02
C ALA A 423 16.56 -10.23 8.83
N ASP A 424 17.18 -9.89 7.70
CA ASP A 424 18.56 -10.23 7.36
C ASP A 424 19.62 -9.38 8.08
N GLU A 425 19.23 -8.21 8.61
CA GLU A 425 20.10 -7.35 9.42
C GLU A 425 19.81 -7.43 10.94
N TYR A 426 18.83 -8.25 11.34
CA TYR A 426 18.40 -8.39 12.73
C TYR A 426 19.45 -9.06 13.61
N GLU A 427 19.80 -8.42 14.72
CA GLU A 427 20.71 -8.96 15.72
C GLU A 427 20.30 -8.51 17.15
N PRO A 428 19.97 -9.42 18.07
CA PRO A 428 19.65 -9.06 19.45
C PRO A 428 20.87 -8.47 20.18
N GLY A 429 20.61 -7.61 21.16
CA GLY A 429 21.63 -6.94 21.97
C GLY A 429 22.04 -5.54 21.45
N ARG A 430 21.39 -5.04 20.40
CA ARG A 430 21.64 -3.70 19.85
C ARG A 430 20.34 -3.03 19.35
N PRO A 431 20.35 -1.71 19.09
CA PRO A 431 19.31 -1.05 18.30
C PRO A 431 19.26 -1.62 16.88
N GLN A 432 18.05 -1.77 16.33
CA GLN A 432 17.84 -2.23 14.95
C GLN A 432 17.66 -1.06 14.00
N ARG A 433 18.04 -1.30 12.73
CA ARG A 433 17.79 -0.37 11.64
C ARG A 433 16.29 -0.25 11.38
N SER A 434 15.78 0.98 11.28
CA SER A 434 14.42 1.22 10.84
C SER A 434 14.31 0.91 9.35
N PHE A 435 13.23 0.26 8.92
CA PHE A 435 13.02 0.02 7.49
C PHE A 435 12.80 1.34 6.71
N ASP A 436 11.90 2.21 7.20
CA ASP A 436 11.43 3.36 6.40
C ASP A 436 12.07 4.70 6.79
N LYS A 437 12.21 4.97 8.09
CA LYS A 437 12.59 6.29 8.62
C LYS A 437 14.10 6.49 8.78
N GLN A 438 14.92 5.53 8.36
CA GLN A 438 16.35 5.58 8.63
C GLN A 438 17.05 6.74 7.90
N TYR A 439 16.70 7.04 6.65
CA TYR A 439 17.28 8.16 5.88
C TYR A 439 17.07 9.50 6.57
N VAL A 440 15.83 9.75 7.03
CA VAL A 440 15.51 10.98 7.78
C VAL A 440 16.27 11.02 9.09
N ARG A 441 16.31 9.92 9.85
CA ARG A 441 17.02 9.90 11.14
C ARG A 441 18.52 10.11 10.98
N ASP A 442 19.16 9.40 10.05
CA ASP A 442 20.59 9.52 9.77
C ASP A 442 20.94 10.96 9.40
N TYR A 443 20.16 11.58 8.50
CA TYR A 443 20.36 12.98 8.13
C TYR A 443 20.20 13.91 9.34
N LEU A 444 19.11 13.78 10.10
CA LEU A 444 18.86 14.64 11.27
C LEU A 444 19.93 14.49 12.35
N GLU A 445 20.52 13.32 12.51
CA GLU A 445 21.63 13.09 13.45
C GLU A 445 22.95 13.74 13.02
N THR A 446 23.10 14.10 11.73
CA THR A 446 24.25 14.91 11.28
C THR A 446 24.13 16.39 11.64
N LEU A 447 22.93 16.84 12.02
CA LEU A 447 22.64 18.24 12.30
C LEU A 447 22.79 18.55 13.79
N ASP A 448 23.30 19.76 14.10
CA ASP A 448 23.22 20.33 15.45
C ASP A 448 21.83 20.93 15.69
N TRP A 449 20.82 20.04 15.72
CA TRP A 449 19.42 20.40 15.96
C TRP A 449 18.95 19.79 17.27
N GLY A 450 18.44 20.64 18.16
CA GLY A 450 17.99 20.27 19.52
C GLY A 450 16.75 19.37 19.59
N LYS A 451 16.28 18.82 18.45
CA LYS A 451 15.08 17.96 18.35
C LYS A 451 13.81 18.64 18.86
N THR A 452 13.74 19.96 18.64
CA THR A 452 12.61 20.82 19.02
C THR A 452 12.08 21.55 17.80
N TYR A 453 10.81 21.96 17.85
CA TYR A 453 10.21 22.74 16.78
C TYR A 453 10.88 24.13 16.65
N PRO A 454 11.09 24.66 15.43
CA PRO A 454 10.81 24.04 14.12
C PRO A 454 11.81 22.95 13.74
N GLY A 455 11.33 21.92 13.04
CA GLY A 455 12.19 20.89 12.44
C GLY A 455 12.95 21.43 11.21
N PRO A 456 14.13 20.88 10.88
CA PRO A 456 14.89 21.29 9.72
C PRO A 456 14.27 20.79 8.41
N GLU A 457 14.55 21.50 7.32
CA GLU A 457 14.21 21.05 5.96
C GLU A 457 15.04 19.81 5.57
N LEU A 458 14.40 18.89 4.86
CA LEU A 458 15.01 17.69 4.31
C LEU A 458 15.53 17.95 2.90
N PRO A 459 16.80 17.59 2.61
CA PRO A 459 17.34 17.57 1.26
C PRO A 459 16.55 16.64 0.32
N ALA A 460 16.55 16.95 -0.97
CA ALA A 460 15.78 16.22 -1.97
C ALA A 460 16.16 14.72 -2.06
N ASP A 461 17.44 14.39 -1.87
CA ASP A 461 17.94 13.01 -1.84
C ASP A 461 17.45 12.24 -0.60
N VAL A 462 17.35 12.90 0.56
CA VAL A 462 16.77 12.32 1.78
C VAL A 462 15.27 12.07 1.59
N VAL A 463 14.54 13.01 0.97
CA VAL A 463 13.11 12.87 0.65
C VAL A 463 12.90 11.70 -0.32
N ALA A 464 13.65 11.66 -1.43
CA ALA A 464 13.54 10.61 -2.43
C ALA A 464 13.92 9.23 -1.88
N GLY A 465 15.02 9.14 -1.11
CA GLY A 465 15.44 7.91 -0.45
C GLY A 465 14.41 7.39 0.55
N THR A 466 13.79 8.30 1.31
CA THR A 466 12.71 7.94 2.26
C THR A 466 11.46 7.46 1.52
N SER A 467 11.03 8.16 0.46
CA SER A 467 9.89 7.73 -0.35
C SER A 467 10.10 6.34 -0.96
N ALA A 468 11.30 6.07 -1.49
CA ALA A 468 11.66 4.76 -2.02
C ALA A 468 11.58 3.65 -0.97
N ARG A 469 11.96 3.92 0.29
CA ARG A 469 11.87 2.93 1.37
C ARG A 469 10.44 2.61 1.77
N TYR A 470 9.57 3.60 1.85
CA TYR A 470 8.14 3.35 2.07
C TYR A 470 7.56 2.46 0.95
N GLN A 471 7.90 2.75 -0.31
CA GLN A 471 7.45 1.94 -1.45
C GLN A 471 8.00 0.50 -1.38
N GLU A 472 9.30 0.35 -1.09
CA GLU A 472 9.93 -0.98 -0.92
C GLU A 472 9.26 -1.80 0.20
N ALA A 473 8.92 -1.17 1.34
CA ALA A 473 8.24 -1.83 2.44
C ALA A 473 6.87 -2.37 1.99
N TYR A 474 6.11 -1.55 1.26
CA TYR A 474 4.83 -1.95 0.68
C TYR A 474 5.01 -3.09 -0.32
N GLU A 475 5.91 -2.97 -1.29
CA GLU A 475 6.12 -3.98 -2.34
C GLU A 475 6.58 -5.31 -1.75
N GLN A 476 7.40 -5.28 -0.71
CA GLN A 476 7.87 -6.47 -0.02
C GLN A 476 6.77 -7.14 0.81
N LEU A 477 5.93 -6.36 1.51
CA LEU A 477 4.80 -6.89 2.28
C LEU A 477 3.68 -7.40 1.38
N VAL A 478 3.25 -6.61 0.41
CA VAL A 478 2.09 -6.93 -0.43
C VAL A 478 2.47 -7.90 -1.56
N GLY A 479 3.71 -7.86 -2.04
CA GLY A 479 4.18 -8.67 -3.16
C GLY A 479 3.76 -8.15 -4.54
N GLU A 480 3.25 -6.93 -4.61
CA GLU A 480 2.82 -6.24 -5.84
C GLU A 480 3.55 -4.90 -5.96
N PRO A 481 3.87 -4.43 -7.19
CA PRO A 481 4.48 -3.11 -7.40
C PRO A 481 3.57 -2.00 -6.88
N PHE A 482 4.16 -0.97 -6.26
CA PHE A 482 3.40 0.22 -5.88
C PHE A 482 3.08 1.05 -7.13
N LEU A 483 1.79 1.26 -7.39
CA LEU A 483 1.31 2.15 -8.45
C LEU A 483 0.89 3.47 -7.82
N ALA A 484 1.56 4.55 -8.20
CA ALA A 484 1.28 5.87 -7.65
C ALA A 484 -0.09 6.41 -8.12
N ASP A 485 -0.61 5.98 -9.27
CA ASP A 485 -1.83 6.49 -9.90
C ASP A 485 -2.72 5.37 -10.48
#